data_AF-A0A3D5YVR6-F1
#
_entry.id   AF-A0A3D5YVR6-F1
#
_cell.length_a   1.000
_cell.length_b   1.000
_cell.length_c   1.000
_cell.angle_alpha   90.00
_cell.angle_beta   90.00
_cell.angle_gamma   90.00
#
_symmetry.space_group_name_H-M   'P 1'
#
loop_
_entity.id
_entity.type
_entity.pdbx_description
1 polymer ?
#
loop_
_entity_poly.entity_id
_entity_poly.type
_entity_poly.pdbx_seq_one_letter_code
_entity_poly.pdbx_strand_id
1 'polypeptide(L)' 'MPAYNPKYRIGQHVFHATPESDKGIIVNINHDYVSNVIKYEIAFGRRSEDNVWCDEVELSESKVFI' A
#
# COMPACT_ATOMS: atom_id res chain seq x y z
N MET A 1 12.08 -15.31 -14.76
CA MET A 1 11.63 -13.91 -14.49
C MET A 1 12.25 -13.50 -13.17
N PRO A 2 12.86 -12.30 -13.04
CA PRO A 2 13.41 -11.89 -11.75
C PRO A 2 12.27 -11.85 -10.73
N ALA A 3 12.51 -12.39 -9.54
CA ALA A 3 11.59 -12.25 -8.42
C ALA A 3 11.47 -10.76 -8.11
N TYR A 4 10.26 -10.20 -8.24
CA TYR A 4 10.04 -8.80 -7.92
C TYR A 4 10.26 -8.59 -6.43
N ASN A 5 11.01 -7.56 -6.06
CA ASN A 5 11.29 -7.19 -4.68
C ASN A 5 10.37 -6.02 -4.28
N PRO A 6 9.27 -6.24 -3.55
CA PRO A 6 8.34 -5.19 -3.18
C PRO A 6 9.03 -4.11 -2.34
N LYS A 7 8.75 -2.84 -2.65
CA LYS A 7 9.31 -1.69 -1.93
C LYS A 7 8.88 -1.68 -0.47
N TYR A 8 7.63 -2.06 -0.21
CA TYR A 8 7.06 -2.12 1.13
C TYR A 8 6.82 -3.56 1.60
N ARG A 9 6.71 -3.74 2.91
CA ARG A 9 6.52 -5.07 3.53
C ARG A 9 5.19 -5.17 4.27
N ILE A 10 4.66 -6.39 4.39
CA ILE A 10 3.51 -6.67 5.27
C ILE A 10 3.86 -6.27 6.70
N GLY A 11 2.92 -5.59 7.37
CA GLY A 11 3.08 -5.03 8.70
C GLY A 11 3.76 -3.66 8.74
N GLN A 12 4.26 -3.16 7.59
CA GLN A 12 4.82 -1.81 7.50
C GLN A 12 3.70 -0.77 7.55
N HIS A 13 3.94 0.32 8.28
CA HIS A 13 3.03 1.44 8.27
C HIS A 13 3.37 2.40 7.13
N VAL A 14 2.33 2.85 6.42
CA VAL A 14 2.44 3.76 5.29
C VAL A 14 1.31 4.79 5.33
N PHE A 15 1.50 5.88 4.60
CA PHE A 15 0.48 6.87 4.31
C PHE A 15 0.07 6.74 2.85
N HIS A 16 -1.22 6.85 2.58
CA HIS A 16 -1.69 7.12 1.22
C HIS A 16 -1.36 8.59 0.89
N ALA A 17 -1.01 8.87 -0.37
CA ALA A 17 -0.60 10.18 -0.84
C ALA A 17 -1.71 11.26 -0.86
N THR A 18 -2.90 10.97 -0.33
CA THR A 18 -3.94 11.98 -0.16
C THR A 18 -3.73 12.72 1.18
N PRO A 19 -3.84 14.06 1.23
CA PRO A 19 -3.47 14.86 2.42
C PRO A 19 -4.26 14.50 3.69
N GLU A 20 -5.48 14.02 3.51
CA GLU A 20 -6.40 13.63 4.60
C GLU A 20 -6.17 12.20 5.08
N SER A 21 -5.31 11.41 4.42
CA SER A 21 -5.19 10.00 4.75
C SER A 21 -4.56 9.74 6.11
N ASP A 22 -5.25 8.89 6.86
CA ASP A 22 -4.76 8.30 8.07
C ASP A 22 -3.59 7.34 7.79
N LYS A 23 -2.79 7.10 8.82
CA LYS A 23 -1.70 6.13 8.76
C LYS A 23 -2.29 4.72 8.74
N GLY A 24 -2.02 3.97 7.68
CA GLY A 24 -2.47 2.59 7.53
C GLY A 24 -1.33 1.58 7.72
N ILE A 25 -1.69 0.30 7.72
CA ILE A 25 -0.75 -0.83 7.76
C ILE A 25 -0.95 -1.73 6.55
N ILE A 26 0.13 -2.18 5.93
CA ILE A 26 0.07 -3.12 4.81
C ILE A 26 -0.29 -4.50 5.34
N VAL A 27 -1.41 -5.03 4.87
CA VAL A 27 -1.91 -6.36 5.28
C VAL A 27 -1.75 -7.40 4.17
N ASN A 28 -1.63 -6.96 2.91
CA ASN A 28 -1.48 -7.83 1.75
C ASN A 28 -0.67 -7.16 0.64
N ILE A 29 -0.04 -7.98 -0.20
CA ILE A 29 0.72 -7.55 -1.38
C ILE A 29 0.35 -8.47 -2.54
N ASN A 30 -0.12 -7.89 -3.64
CA ASN A 30 -0.46 -8.62 -4.84
C ASN A 30 0.46 -8.19 -5.99
N HIS A 31 1.00 -9.16 -6.73
CA HIS A 31 1.73 -8.93 -7.98
C HIS A 31 0.94 -9.54 -9.13
N ASP A 32 0.48 -8.69 -10.04
CA ASP A 32 -0.07 -9.11 -11.31
C ASP A 32 1.08 -9.28 -12.32
N TYR A 33 1.30 -10.50 -12.78
CA TYR A 33 2.38 -10.83 -13.72
C TYR A 33 2.06 -10.46 -15.18
N VAL A 34 0.79 -10.27 -15.52
CA VAL A 34 0.36 -9.87 -16.87
C VAL A 34 0.58 -8.38 -17.07
N SER A 35 0.15 -7.56 -16.10
CA SER A 35 0.36 -6.11 -16.12
C SER A 35 1.70 -5.68 -15.53
N ASN A 36 2.39 -6.57 -14.83
CA ASN A 36 3.63 -6.31 -14.08
C ASN A 36 3.47 -5.18 -13.04
N VAL A 37 2.29 -5.09 -12.42
CA VAL A 37 1.95 -4.10 -11.40
C VAL A 37 1.86 -4.75 -10.02
N ILE A 38 2.32 -4.02 -9.00
CA ILE A 38 2.13 -4.41 -7.61
C ILE A 38 1.18 -3.47 -6.91
N LYS A 39 0.26 -4.11 -6.19
CA LYS A 39 -0.74 -3.45 -5.38
C LYS A 39 -0.56 -3.86 -3.94
N TYR A 40 -0.83 -2.91 -3.05
CA TYR A 40 -0.74 -3.08 -1.62
C TYR A 40 -2.13 -2.89 -1.02
N GLU A 41 -2.55 -3.81 -0.16
CA GLU A 41 -3.78 -3.65 0.62
C GLU A 41 -3.45 -3.02 1.96
N ILE A 42 -4.17 -1.95 2.29
CA ILE A 42 -3.89 -1.14 3.47
C ILE A 42 -5.11 -1.14 4.37
N ALA A 43 -4.92 -1.53 5.62
CA ALA A 43 -5.92 -1.41 6.66
C ALA A 43 -5.74 -0.07 7.41
N PHE A 44 -6.79 0.75 7.42
CA PHE A 44 -6.85 2.00 8.20
C PHE A 44 -7.63 1.84 9.52
N GLY A 45 -8.48 0.82 9.59
CA GLY A 45 -9.37 0.56 10.72
C GLY A 45 -9.28 -0.88 11.23
N ARG A 46 -10.18 -1.23 12.15
CA ARG A 46 -10.29 -2.60 12.69
C ARG A 46 -11.10 -3.54 11.78
N ARG A 47 -11.84 -2.99 10.81
CA ARG A 47 -12.69 -3.76 9.91
C ARG A 47 -12.01 -3.88 8.55
N SER A 48 -12.09 -5.07 7.96
CA SER A 48 -11.59 -5.31 6.60
C SER A 48 -12.33 -4.52 5.52
N GLU A 49 -13.53 -4.03 5.84
CA GLU A 49 -14.34 -3.16 4.98
C GLU A 49 -13.67 -1.81 4.72
N ASP A 50 -12.79 -1.39 5.63
CA ASP A 50 -12.05 -0.12 5.55
C ASP A 50 -10.73 -0.27 4.77
N ASN A 51 -10.44 -1.46 4.23
CA ASN A 51 -9.20 -1.72 3.50
C ASN A 51 -9.24 -1.13 2.09
N VAL A 52 -8.13 -0.55 1.65
CA VAL A 52 -7.99 0.01 0.30
C VAL A 52 -6.79 -0.63 -0.40
N TRP A 53 -6.97 -0.92 -1.70
CA TRP A 53 -5.88 -1.31 -2.58
C TRP A 53 -5.27 -0.09 -3.24
N CYS A 54 -3.95 0.05 -3.12
CA CYS A 54 -3.19 1.18 -3.66
C CYS A 54 -2.02 0.68 -4.51
N ASP A 55 -1.69 1.45 -5.53
CA ASP A 55 -0.46 1.27 -6.30
C ASP A 55 0.75 1.79 -5.50
N GLU A 56 1.95 1.29 -5.82
CA GLU A 56 3.18 1.67 -5.10
C GLU A 56 3.44 3.19 -5.07
N VAL A 57 3.05 3.90 -6.13
CA VAL A 57 3.25 5.34 -6.29
C VAL A 57 2.32 6.18 -5.42
N GLU A 58 1.23 5.59 -4.96
CA GLU A 58 0.25 6.25 -4.09
C GLU A 58 0.67 6.19 -2.63
N LEU A 59 1.79 5.52 -2.31
CA LEU A 59 2.24 5.27 -0.95
C LEU A 59 3.51 6.03 -0.59
N SER A 60 3.56 6.45 0.66
CA SER A 60 4.71 7.12 1.24
C SER A 60 4.95 6.64 2.66
N GLU A 61 6.22 6.59 3.07
CA GLU A 61 6.59 6.32 4.47
C GLU A 61 6.36 7.53 5.37
N SER A 62 6.27 8.72 4.77
CA SER A 62 6.05 10.00 5.44
C SER A 62 4.75 10.63 4.96
N LYS A 63 4.03 11.31 5.84
CA LYS A 63 2.83 12.08 5.46
C LYS A 63 3.24 13.15 4.45
N VAL A 64 2.66 13.10 3.25
CA VAL A 64 2.89 14.09 2.20
C VAL A 64 1.88 15.21 2.40
N PHE A 65 2.37 16.42 2.63
CA PHE A 65 1.56 17.63 2.62
C PHE A 65 1.65 18.19 1.19
N ILE A 66 0.57 18.05 0.42
CA ILE A 66 0.44 18.68 -0.90
C ILE A 66 -0.12 20.09 -0.69
#